data_AF-A0A4R6P0U7-F1
#
_entry.id   AF-A0A4R6P0U7-F1
#
_cell.length_a   1.000
_cell.length_b   1.000
_cell.length_c   1.000
_cell.angle_alpha   90.00
_cell.angle_beta   90.00
_cell.angle_gamma   90.00
#
_symmetry.space_group_name_H-M   'P 1'
#
loop_
_entity.id
_entity.type
_entity.pdbx_description
1 polymer ?
#
loop_
_entity_poly.entity_id
_entity_poly.type
_entity_poly.pdbx_seq_one_letter_code
_entity_poly.pdbx_strand_id
1 'polypeptide(L)'
;MTTPEISIPPTTNRWWEYVQEICRAHGISTAEFCARIGITRSASTPWTNGSAPRPEIARRVAIVFERPLPEVFVQAGFATWEEMKIDPDEQPAPIEPSDDELAELVRHRFAAYRSKLTSSGVGTLAVVDGEAETEAAPAPRKNTVRRRPKERN
;
A
#
# COMPACT_ATOMS: atom_id res chain seq x y z
N MET A 1 -43.08 -5.89 -2.08
CA MET A 1 -41.83 -5.97 -1.31
C MET A 1 -40.81 -6.65 -2.20
N THR A 2 -40.00 -5.86 -2.90
CA THR A 2 -38.98 -6.38 -3.83
C THR A 2 -37.66 -6.31 -3.10
N THR A 3 -37.15 -7.46 -2.67
CA THR A 3 -35.77 -7.60 -2.19
C THR A 3 -34.83 -7.11 -3.29
N PRO A 4 -33.91 -6.17 -3.04
CA PRO A 4 -32.83 -5.94 -3.98
C PRO A 4 -31.93 -7.18 -3.93
N GLU A 5 -32.15 -8.08 -4.88
CA GLU A 5 -31.19 -9.11 -5.24
C GLU A 5 -29.95 -8.38 -5.71
N ILE A 6 -28.96 -8.23 -4.82
CA ILE A 6 -27.63 -7.76 -5.16
C ILE A 6 -27.03 -8.86 -6.04
N SER A 7 -27.35 -8.80 -7.32
CA SER A 7 -26.75 -9.60 -8.37
C SER A 7 -25.30 -9.16 -8.49
N ILE A 8 -24.43 -9.74 -7.66
CA ILE A 8 -22.99 -9.67 -7.85
C ILE A 8 -22.73 -10.36 -9.19
N PRO A 9 -22.31 -9.64 -10.25
CA PRO A 9 -22.01 -10.29 -11.51
C PRO A 9 -20.90 -11.32 -11.25
N PRO A 10 -20.94 -12.52 -11.89
CA PRO A 10 -19.83 -13.45 -11.80
C PRO A 10 -18.64 -12.84 -12.54
N THR A 11 -17.83 -12.05 -11.83
CA THR A 11 -16.58 -11.54 -12.39
C THR A 11 -15.61 -12.70 -12.38
N THR A 12 -15.29 -13.18 -13.58
CA THR A 12 -14.33 -14.25 -13.88
C THR A 12 -12.93 -13.97 -13.29
N ASN A 13 -12.74 -12.85 -12.58
CA ASN A 13 -11.49 -12.53 -11.92
C ASN A 13 -11.57 -11.68 -10.63
N ARG A 14 -12.53 -12.00 -9.75
CA ARG A 14 -12.74 -11.30 -8.46
C ARG A 14 -11.47 -11.13 -7.62
N TRP A 15 -10.62 -12.16 -7.54
CA TRP A 15 -9.37 -12.10 -6.78
C TRP A 15 -8.37 -11.10 -7.36
N TRP A 16 -8.19 -11.08 -8.69
CA TRP A 16 -7.27 -10.16 -9.32
C TRP A 16 -7.75 -8.71 -9.23
N GLU A 17 -9.06 -8.49 -9.40
CA GLU A 17 -9.67 -7.17 -9.19
C GLU A 17 -9.36 -6.64 -7.79
N TYR A 18 -9.54 -7.49 -6.77
CA TYR A 18 -9.21 -7.17 -5.39
C TYR A 18 -7.71 -6.83 -5.20
N VAL A 19 -6.81 -7.61 -5.78
CA VAL A 19 -5.36 -7.31 -5.76
C VAL A 19 -5.06 -5.96 -6.39
N GLN A 20 -5.73 -5.63 -7.51
CA GLN A 20 -5.54 -4.36 -8.21
C GLN A 20 -6.11 -3.18 -7.42
N GLU A 21 -7.21 -3.35 -6.69
CA GLU A 21 -7.74 -2.37 -5.75
C GLU A 21 -6.75 -2.08 -4.62
N ILE A 22 -6.17 -3.12 -4.01
CA ILE A 22 -5.10 -2.95 -3.02
C ILE A 22 -3.93 -2.19 -3.64
N CYS A 23 -3.49 -2.56 -4.84
CA CYS A 23 -2.39 -1.86 -5.51
C CYS A 23 -2.69 -0.37 -5.72
N ARG A 24 -3.91 -0.03 -6.15
CA ARG A 24 -4.36 1.36 -6.33
C ARG A 24 -4.44 2.11 -5.00
N ALA A 25 -5.05 1.51 -3.97
CA ALA A 25 -5.21 2.13 -2.66
C ALA A 25 -3.87 2.46 -1.99
N HIS A 26 -2.84 1.63 -2.23
CA HIS A 26 -1.50 1.84 -1.67
C HIS A 26 -0.54 2.56 -2.64
N GLY A 27 -0.98 2.90 -3.86
CA GLY A 27 -0.13 3.53 -4.87
C GLY A 27 1.08 2.68 -5.30
N ILE A 28 0.95 1.35 -5.24
CA ILE A 28 2.04 0.40 -5.55
C ILE A 28 1.80 -0.35 -6.85
N SER A 29 2.88 -0.80 -7.47
CA SER A 29 2.80 -1.72 -8.61
C SER A 29 2.48 -3.15 -8.15
N THR A 30 1.93 -3.99 -9.04
CA THR A 30 1.75 -5.42 -8.77
C THR A 30 3.07 -6.12 -8.43
N ALA A 31 4.18 -5.65 -9.01
CA ALA A 31 5.50 -6.16 -8.70
C ALA A 31 5.89 -5.95 -7.23
N GLU A 32 5.64 -4.74 -6.74
CA GLU A 32 5.86 -4.35 -5.35
C GLU A 32 4.91 -5.10 -4.43
N PHE A 33 3.64 -5.26 -4.83
CA PHE A 33 2.67 -6.09 -4.11
C PHE A 33 3.20 -7.52 -3.91
N CYS A 34 3.66 -8.18 -4.98
CA CYS A 34 4.21 -9.53 -4.90
C CYS A 34 5.45 -9.62 -4.00
N ALA A 35 6.34 -8.61 -4.08
CA ALA A 35 7.52 -8.54 -3.21
C ALA A 35 7.13 -8.44 -1.73
N ARG A 36 6.13 -7.60 -1.38
CA ARG A 36 5.68 -7.40 0.00
C ARG A 36 5.06 -8.65 0.63
N ILE A 37 4.37 -9.48 -0.14
CA ILE A 37 3.80 -10.76 0.34
C ILE A 37 4.76 -11.95 0.19
N GLY A 38 5.97 -11.71 -0.32
CA GLY A 38 7.02 -12.71 -0.45
C GLY A 38 6.74 -13.76 -1.54
N ILE A 39 6.21 -13.35 -2.69
CA ILE A 39 6.01 -14.24 -3.86
C ILE A 39 6.69 -13.67 -5.11
N THR A 40 6.94 -14.54 -6.09
CA THR A 40 7.44 -14.13 -7.41
C THR A 40 6.31 -13.57 -8.27
N ARG A 41 6.63 -12.70 -9.23
CA ARG A 41 5.64 -12.17 -10.20
C ARG A 41 5.00 -13.28 -11.05
N SER A 42 5.75 -14.36 -11.33
CA SER A 42 5.22 -15.52 -12.05
C SER A 42 4.10 -16.23 -11.29
N ALA A 43 4.09 -16.17 -9.95
CA ALA A 43 3.02 -16.74 -9.14
C ALA A 43 1.71 -15.94 -9.21
N SER A 44 1.78 -14.64 -9.58
CA SER A 44 0.59 -13.80 -9.78
C SER A 44 0.01 -13.86 -11.19
N THR A 45 0.75 -14.37 -12.18
CA THR A 45 0.26 -14.47 -13.58
C THR A 45 -1.03 -15.31 -13.70
N PRO A 46 -1.18 -16.47 -13.05
CA PRO A 46 -2.43 -17.25 -13.14
C PRO A 46 -3.65 -16.48 -12.63
N TRP A 47 -3.45 -15.55 -11.70
CA TRP A 47 -4.54 -14.74 -11.15
C TRP A 47 -5.13 -13.82 -12.20
N THR A 48 -4.36 -13.33 -13.16
CA THR A 48 -4.91 -12.51 -14.26
C THR A 48 -5.91 -13.27 -15.13
N ASN A 49 -5.89 -14.60 -15.05
CA ASN A 49 -6.76 -15.51 -15.81
C ASN A 49 -7.87 -16.12 -14.93
N GLY A 50 -8.11 -15.57 -13.73
CA GLY A 50 -9.17 -16.04 -12.83
C GLY A 50 -8.78 -17.18 -11.90
N SER A 51 -7.51 -17.58 -11.84
CA SER A 51 -7.07 -18.57 -10.85
C SER A 51 -7.07 -17.98 -9.45
N ALA A 52 -7.63 -18.70 -8.49
CA ALA A 52 -7.56 -18.37 -7.07
C ALA A 52 -6.11 -18.47 -6.55
N PRO A 53 -5.73 -17.68 -5.52
CA PRO A 53 -4.44 -17.84 -4.85
C PRO A 53 -4.43 -19.12 -4.01
N ARG A 54 -3.31 -19.42 -3.36
CA ARG A 54 -3.30 -20.41 -2.27
C ARG A 54 -3.80 -19.76 -0.96
N PRO A 55 -4.43 -20.51 -0.03
CA PRO A 55 -4.90 -19.96 1.24
C PRO A 55 -3.79 -19.29 2.07
N GLU A 56 -2.56 -19.80 2.00
CA GLU A 56 -1.39 -19.18 2.65
C GLU A 56 -1.11 -17.78 2.11
N ILE A 57 -1.33 -17.57 0.81
CA ILE A 57 -1.11 -16.27 0.16
C ILE A 57 -2.22 -15.30 0.57
N ALA A 58 -3.48 -15.74 0.58
CA ALA A 58 -4.60 -14.93 1.07
C ALA A 58 -4.36 -14.46 2.52
N ARG A 59 -3.91 -15.35 3.40
CA ARG A 59 -3.51 -14.98 4.78
C ARG A 59 -2.40 -13.93 4.83
N ARG A 60 -1.37 -14.07 3.99
CA ARG A 60 -0.29 -13.07 3.93
C ARG A 60 -0.79 -11.72 3.44
N VAL A 61 -1.70 -11.69 2.45
CA VAL A 61 -2.31 -10.45 1.97
C VAL A 61 -3.07 -9.76 3.11
N ALA A 62 -3.88 -10.51 3.88
CA ALA A 62 -4.59 -9.97 5.04
C ALA A 62 -3.64 -9.32 6.06
N ILE A 63 -2.54 -9.99 6.40
CA ILE A 63 -1.56 -9.48 7.37
C ILE A 63 -0.79 -8.26 6.84
N VAL A 64 -0.26 -8.34 5.61
CA VAL A 64 0.64 -7.33 5.04
C VAL A 64 -0.09 -6.03 4.71
N PHE A 65 -1.35 -6.12 4.28
CA PHE A 65 -2.16 -4.97 3.90
C PHE A 65 -3.21 -4.61 4.94
N GLU A 66 -3.12 -5.17 6.14
CA GLU A 66 -4.02 -4.92 7.27
C GLU A 66 -5.51 -5.05 6.88
N ARG A 67 -5.82 -6.06 6.06
CA ARG A 67 -7.19 -6.35 5.60
C ARG A 67 -7.88 -7.38 6.49
N PRO A 68 -9.19 -7.25 6.74
CA PRO A 68 -9.95 -8.27 7.44
C PRO A 68 -9.79 -9.63 6.76
N LEU A 69 -9.38 -10.64 7.52
CA LEU A 69 -9.18 -11.99 7.00
C LEU A 69 -10.43 -12.57 6.29
N PRO A 70 -11.66 -12.39 6.82
CA PRO A 70 -12.88 -12.86 6.15
C PRO A 70 -13.07 -12.22 4.77
N GLU A 71 -12.84 -10.91 4.64
CA GLU A 71 -12.92 -10.18 3.37
C GLU A 71 -11.98 -10.81 2.33
N VAL A 72 -10.71 -10.99 2.68
CA VAL A 72 -9.70 -11.55 1.77
C VAL A 72 -10.08 -12.97 1.34
N PHE A 73 -10.64 -13.78 2.25
CA PHE A 73 -11.05 -15.15 1.96
C PHE A 73 -12.25 -15.21 1.03
N VAL A 74 -13.23 -14.31 1.20
CA VAL A 74 -14.36 -14.19 0.29
C VAL A 74 -13.91 -13.74 -1.09
N GLN A 75 -13.03 -12.75 -1.18
CA GLN A 75 -12.50 -12.27 -2.46
C GLN A 75 -11.61 -13.31 -3.16
N ALA A 76 -10.94 -14.17 -2.39
CA ALA A 76 -10.17 -15.30 -2.92
C ALA A 76 -11.04 -16.52 -3.31
N GLY A 77 -12.35 -16.49 -3.01
CA GLY A 77 -13.28 -17.58 -3.35
C GLY A 77 -13.20 -18.79 -2.41
N PHE A 78 -12.64 -18.63 -1.21
CA PHE A 78 -12.56 -19.71 -0.21
C PHE A 78 -13.77 -19.81 0.70
N ALA A 79 -14.57 -18.75 0.78
CA ALA A 79 -15.76 -18.68 1.60
C ALA A 79 -16.77 -17.70 0.99
N THR A 80 -18.02 -17.79 1.42
CA THR A 80 -19.00 -16.71 1.22
C THR A 80 -19.20 -15.91 2.52
N TRP A 81 -19.77 -14.72 2.41
CA TRP A 81 -20.13 -13.91 3.58
C TRP A 81 -21.17 -14.64 4.46
N GLU A 82 -22.09 -15.40 3.86
CA GLU A 82 -23.11 -16.16 4.60
C GLU A 82 -22.48 -17.28 5.45
N GLU A 83 -21.47 -17.96 4.92
CA GLU A 83 -20.75 -19.03 5.64
C GLU A 83 -19.97 -18.50 6.84
N MET A 84 -19.44 -17.28 6.74
CA MET A 84 -18.68 -16.64 7.81
C MET A 84 -19.57 -16.12 8.93
N LYS A 85 -20.90 -15.99 8.71
CA LYS A 85 -21.84 -15.33 9.65
C LYS A 85 -21.37 -13.92 10.08
N ILE A 86 -20.63 -13.26 9.20
CA ILE A 86 -20.14 -11.89 9.38
C ILE A 86 -20.92 -11.06 8.39
N ASP A 87 -21.66 -10.07 8.87
CA ASP A 87 -22.35 -9.13 8.00
C ASP A 87 -21.29 -8.30 7.27
N PRO A 88 -21.28 -8.23 5.92
CA PRO A 88 -20.29 -7.43 5.19
C PRO A 88 -20.39 -5.93 5.52
N ASP A 89 -21.55 -5.48 5.99
CA ASP A 89 -21.80 -4.11 6.46
C ASP A 89 -21.44 -3.91 7.94
N GLU A 90 -21.18 -5.00 8.68
CA GLU A 90 -20.56 -4.99 10.01
C GLU A 90 -19.03 -4.89 9.85
N GLN A 91 -18.58 -4.00 8.97
CA GLN A 91 -17.30 -3.35 9.22
C GLN A 91 -17.44 -2.66 10.58
N PRO A 92 -16.45 -2.75 11.49
CA PRO A 92 -16.48 -1.90 12.67
C PRO A 92 -16.69 -0.49 12.14
N ALA A 93 -17.81 0.14 12.54
CA ALA A 93 -18.16 1.48 12.10
C ALA A 93 -16.87 2.31 12.16
N PRO A 94 -16.57 3.14 11.15
CA PRO A 94 -15.45 4.06 11.24
C PRO A 94 -15.59 4.72 12.60
N ILE A 95 -14.68 4.39 13.52
CA ILE A 95 -14.53 5.20 14.71
C ILE A 95 -14.19 6.53 14.06
N GLU A 96 -15.11 7.48 14.11
CA GLU A 96 -14.81 8.87 13.78
C GLU A 96 -14.19 9.40 15.06
N PRO A 97 -12.86 9.24 15.26
CA PRO A 97 -12.23 9.91 16.38
C PRO A 97 -12.54 11.38 16.23
N SER A 98 -12.92 12.01 17.33
CA SER A 98 -12.87 13.47 17.40
C SER A 98 -11.48 13.97 16.96
N ASP A 99 -11.40 15.22 16.53
CA ASP A 99 -10.13 15.83 16.11
C ASP A 99 -9.02 15.66 17.18
N ASP A 100 -9.41 15.68 18.46
CA ASP A 100 -8.53 15.44 19.60
C ASP A 100 -8.03 13.99 19.69
N GLU A 101 -8.92 13.01 19.53
CA GLU A 101 -8.57 11.58 19.50
C GLU A 101 -7.70 11.22 18.29
N LEU A 102 -7.96 11.86 17.14
CA LEU A 102 -7.14 11.69 15.94
C LEU A 102 -5.73 12.25 16.19
N ALA A 103 -5.63 13.44 16.79
CA ALA A 103 -4.35 14.04 17.16
C ALA A 103 -3.58 13.18 18.18
N GLU A 104 -4.26 12.53 19.12
CA GLU A 104 -3.64 11.57 20.04
C GLU A 104 -3.14 10.31 19.33
N LEU A 105 -3.95 9.69 18.46
CA LEU A 105 -3.56 8.52 17.69
C LEU A 105 -2.35 8.80 16.80
N VAL A 106 -2.34 9.96 16.14
CA VAL A 106 -1.23 10.41 15.31
C VAL A 106 0.03 10.60 16.18
N ARG A 107 -0.06 11.32 17.30
CA ARG A 107 1.06 11.50 18.24
C ARG A 107 1.60 10.17 18.75
N HIS A 108 0.72 9.25 19.15
CA HIS A 108 1.09 7.93 19.64
C HIS A 108 1.81 7.10 18.57
N ARG A 109 1.32 7.12 17.32
CA ARG A 109 1.94 6.38 16.20
C ARG A 109 3.31 6.96 15.83
N PHE A 110 3.46 8.29 15.82
CA PHE A 110 4.75 8.93 15.58
C PHE A 110 5.75 8.69 16.73
N ALA A 111 5.32 8.70 17.99
CA ALA A 111 6.17 8.39 19.14
C ALA A 111 6.69 6.94 19.08
N ALA A 112 5.82 5.98 18.78
CA ALA A 112 6.19 4.59 18.57
C ALA A 112 7.18 4.43 17.39
N TYR A 113 6.99 5.18 16.30
CA TYR A 113 7.90 5.17 15.15
C TYR A 113 9.27 5.78 15.49
N ARG A 114 9.29 6.89 16.23
CA ARG A 114 10.53 7.54 16.70
C ARG A 114 11.32 6.62 17.62
N SER A 115 10.64 5.92 18.54
CA SER A 115 11.28 4.93 19.41
C SER A 115 11.90 3.77 18.62
N LYS A 116 11.23 3.30 17.56
CA LYS A 116 11.74 2.24 16.67
C LYS A 116 12.97 2.70 15.87
N LEU A 117 13.00 3.96 15.43
CA LEU A 117 14.15 4.56 14.73
C LEU A 117 15.36 4.69 15.66
N THR A 118 15.16 5.11 16.91
CA THR A 118 16.24 5.23 17.89
C THR A 118 16.79 3.87 18.34
N SER A 119 15.95 2.83 18.39
CA SER A 119 16.41 1.46 18.67
C SER A 119 17.10 0.78 17.48
N SER A 120 16.90 1.28 16.26
CA SER A 120 17.45 0.69 15.03
C SER A 120 18.77 1.31 14.54
N GLY A 121 19.36 2.25 15.30
CA GLY A 121 20.71 2.77 15.00
C GLY A 121 20.82 3.55 13.69
N VAL A 122 19.77 4.24 13.24
CA VAL A 122 19.83 5.17 12.10
C VAL A 122 19.65 6.60 12.59
N GLY A 123 20.61 7.44 12.22
CA GLY A 123 20.92 8.72 12.84
C GLY A 123 19.78 9.75 12.91
N THR A 124 19.92 10.59 13.93
CA THR A 124 19.14 11.80 14.24
C THR A 124 18.79 12.62 13.00
N LEU A 125 17.49 12.72 12.69
CA LEU A 125 16.95 13.81 11.88
C LEU A 125 16.95 15.07 12.75
N ALA A 126 17.91 15.96 12.49
CA ALA A 126 17.95 17.29 13.07
C ALA A 126 16.69 18.06 12.63
N VAL A 127 15.96 18.57 13.62
CA VAL A 127 14.91 19.57 13.41
C VAL A 127 15.60 20.81 12.85
N VAL A 128 15.27 21.18 11.61
CA VAL A 128 15.67 22.47 11.03
C VAL A 128 14.66 23.48 11.54
N ASP A 129 15.04 24.22 12.59
CA ASP A 129 14.40 25.47 12.95
C ASP A 129 14.57 26.44 11.78
N GLY A 130 13.44 26.92 11.26
CA GLY A 130 13.39 27.92 10.21
C GLY A 130 13.60 29.31 10.80
N GLU A 131 14.82 29.84 10.68
CA GLU A 131 15.07 31.27 10.76
C GLU A 131 15.28 31.83 9.35
N ALA A 132 14.47 32.83 9.02
CA ALA A 132 14.57 33.63 7.81
C ALA A 132 15.71 34.64 7.95
N GLU A 133 16.58 34.79 6.95
CA GLU A 133 16.99 36.10 6.39
C GLU A 133 18.01 36.00 5.24
N THR A 134 17.71 36.79 4.20
CA THR A 134 18.62 37.58 3.35
C THR A 134 19.42 36.90 2.21
N GLU A 135 18.80 36.96 1.03
CA GLU A 135 19.34 37.47 -0.24
C GLU A 135 20.87 37.64 -0.38
N ALA A 136 21.51 36.72 -1.10
CA ALA A 136 22.72 36.99 -1.87
C ALA A 136 22.81 36.02 -3.08
N ALA A 137 22.77 36.59 -4.29
CA ALA A 137 22.79 35.88 -5.56
C ALA A 137 24.11 35.11 -5.82
N PRO A 138 24.07 33.89 -6.38
CA PRO A 138 25.28 33.24 -6.91
C PRO A 138 25.45 33.45 -8.43
N ALA A 139 26.66 33.90 -8.80
CA ALA A 139 27.18 34.21 -10.13
C ALA A 139 27.16 33.03 -11.15
N PRO A 140 27.19 33.31 -12.47
CA PRO A 140 27.03 32.28 -13.51
C PRO A 140 28.24 31.34 -13.66
N ARG A 141 27.99 30.04 -13.68
CA ARG A 141 29.01 28.98 -13.91
C ARG A 141 29.40 28.92 -15.38
N LYS A 142 30.70 29.07 -15.67
CA LYS A 142 31.32 28.92 -17.00
C LYS A 142 31.24 27.44 -17.45
N ASN A 143 30.48 27.16 -18.51
CA ASN A 143 30.37 25.83 -19.10
C ASN A 143 31.46 25.65 -20.18
N THR A 144 32.59 25.03 -19.84
CA THR A 144 33.65 24.72 -20.81
C THR A 144 33.30 23.46 -21.60
N VAL A 145 32.95 23.67 -22.87
CA VAL A 145 32.81 22.65 -23.92
C VAL A 145 34.15 21.94 -24.13
N ARG A 146 34.26 20.65 -23.80
CA ARG A 146 35.38 19.80 -24.22
C ARG A 146 35.08 19.20 -25.61
N ARG A 147 35.72 19.77 -26.63
CA ARG A 147 35.86 19.19 -27.98
C ARG A 147 36.71 17.91 -27.91
N ARG A 148 36.24 16.79 -28.48
CA ARG A 148 37.11 15.66 -28.82
C ARG A 148 37.59 15.81 -30.28
N PRO A 149 38.88 15.61 -30.57
CA PRO A 149 39.45 15.73 -31.91
C PRO A 149 39.21 14.47 -32.76
N LYS A 150 39.45 14.64 -34.05
CA LYS A 150 39.12 13.79 -35.19
C LYS A 150 40.42 13.27 -35.80
N GLU A 151 40.67 11.96 -35.82
CA GLU A 151 41.64 11.27 -36.70
C GLU A 151 41.07 9.85 -36.97
N ARG A 152 40.62 9.48 -38.18
CA ARG A 152 41.35 9.09 -39.41
C ARG A 152 42.30 7.90 -39.22
N ASN A 153 41.83 6.71 -39.58
CA ASN A 153 42.43 5.87 -40.62
C ASN A 153 41.37 4.97 -41.24
#